data_AF-A0A258ADV9-F1
#
_entry.id   AF-A0A258ADV9-F1
#
_cell.length_a   1.000
_cell.length_b   1.000
_cell.length_c   1.000
_cell.angle_alpha   90.00
_cell.angle_beta   90.00
_cell.angle_gamma   90.00
#
_symmetry.space_group_name_H-M   'P 1'
#
loop_
_entity.id
_entity.type
_entity.pdbx_description
1 polymer ?
#
loop_
_entity_poly.entity_id
_entity_poly.type
_entity_poly.pdbx_seq_one_letter_code
_entity_poly.pdbx_strand_id
1 'polypeptide(L)'
;IGGIDSAQFVKDFFAAGSMLRENTPDRALESDRKVFEENGWHISISQIEELGLDEFWKREADLQGALQSLLTKHNLHFACLMVTDITRHHSVLLVAGDQRVIDAIDYPQAKEHVYDMAGVVSRKKQLFPYMSHVVTKLAAP
;
A
#
# COMPACT_ATOMS: atom_id res chain seq x y z
N ILE A 1 15.38 24.67 28.42
CA ILE A 1 15.54 23.43 27.64
C ILE A 1 14.31 22.59 27.95
N GLY A 2 13.26 22.74 27.14
CA GLY A 2 11.94 22.18 27.42
C GLY A 2 11.83 20.79 26.80
N GLY A 3 11.76 19.77 27.64
CA GLY A 3 11.56 18.38 27.22
C GLY A 3 10.19 18.22 26.58
N ILE A 4 10.15 18.29 25.26
CA ILE A 4 9.07 17.66 24.50
C ILE A 4 9.32 16.16 24.67
N ASP A 5 8.37 15.46 25.29
CA ASP A 5 8.34 13.99 25.24
C ASP A 5 8.12 13.63 23.77
N SER A 6 9.22 13.33 23.08
CA SER A 6 9.27 13.07 21.66
C SER A 6 8.36 11.89 21.27
N ALA A 7 8.12 10.94 22.18
CA ALA A 7 7.19 9.84 21.94
C ALA A 7 5.74 10.31 21.97
N GLN A 8 5.37 11.18 22.91
CA GLN A 8 4.03 11.77 22.97
C GLN A 8 3.77 12.71 21.79
N PHE A 9 4.75 13.53 21.40
CA PHE A 9 4.64 14.40 20.22
C PHE A 9 4.50 13.63 18.91
N VAL A 10 5.25 12.54 18.73
CA VAL A 10 5.08 11.65 17.56
C VAL A 10 3.68 11.03 17.57
N LYS A 11 3.21 10.51 18.71
CA LYS A 11 1.84 10.00 18.80
C LYS A 11 0.80 11.06 18.46
N ASP A 12 0.91 12.25 19.00
CA ASP A 12 -0.08 13.32 18.79
C ASP A 12 -0.02 13.88 17.35
N PHE A 13 1.18 13.99 16.77
CA PHE A 13 1.38 14.41 15.37
C PHE A 13 0.78 13.40 14.38
N PHE A 14 0.94 12.10 14.63
CA PHE A 14 0.39 11.06 13.75
C PHE A 14 -1.07 10.69 14.08
N ALA A 15 -1.55 10.88 15.31
CA ALA A 15 -2.95 10.61 15.69
C ALA A 15 -3.94 11.64 15.12
N ALA A 16 -3.48 12.87 14.88
CA ALA A 16 -4.23 13.95 14.25
C ALA A 16 -4.03 14.05 12.73
N GLY A 17 -3.44 13.02 12.08
CA GLY A 17 -3.07 13.05 10.66
C GLY A 17 -3.28 11.72 9.95
N SER A 18 -4.33 10.96 10.32
CA SER A 18 -4.66 9.69 9.67
C SER A 18 -5.12 9.97 8.24
N MET A 19 -4.25 9.69 7.27
CA MET A 19 -4.48 9.93 5.86
C MET A 19 -5.75 9.19 5.37
N LEU A 20 -5.97 7.98 5.88
CA LEU A 20 -7.16 7.20 5.57
C LEU A 20 -8.44 7.73 6.22
N ARG A 21 -8.37 8.59 7.24
CA ARG A 21 -9.58 9.16 7.86
C ARG A 21 -9.98 10.49 7.24
N GLU A 22 -8.98 11.29 6.90
CA GLU A 22 -9.17 12.68 6.50
C GLU A 22 -9.40 12.85 5.00
N ASN A 23 -9.08 11.82 4.20
CA ASN A 23 -9.13 11.90 2.75
C ASN A 23 -10.06 10.85 2.13
N THR A 24 -10.57 11.17 0.95
CA THR A 24 -11.24 10.17 0.11
C THR A 24 -10.24 9.07 -0.29
N PRO A 25 -10.71 7.85 -0.61
CA PRO A 25 -9.83 6.75 -1.00
C PRO A 25 -8.91 7.14 -2.18
N ASP A 26 -9.45 7.81 -3.20
CA ASP A 26 -8.66 8.29 -4.35
C ASP A 26 -7.54 9.25 -3.94
N ARG A 27 -7.85 10.19 -3.02
CA ARG A 27 -6.86 11.16 -2.54
C ARG A 27 -5.79 10.51 -1.68
N ALA A 28 -6.19 9.55 -0.84
CA ALA A 28 -5.27 8.77 -0.05
C ALA A 28 -4.30 7.96 -0.94
N LEU A 29 -4.81 7.28 -1.97
CA LEU A 29 -4.00 6.53 -2.92
C LEU A 29 -3.02 7.41 -3.71
N GLU A 30 -3.40 8.62 -4.08
CA GLU A 30 -2.55 9.53 -4.87
C GLU A 30 -1.45 10.21 -4.03
N SER A 31 -1.59 10.27 -2.70
CA SER A 31 -0.74 11.05 -1.80
C SER A 31 0.76 10.70 -1.87
N ASP A 32 1.10 9.41 -1.81
CA ASP A 32 2.44 8.90 -2.10
C ASP A 32 2.34 7.75 -3.11
N ARG A 33 1.89 8.08 -4.31
CA ARG A 33 1.87 7.16 -5.45
C ARG A 33 3.16 7.21 -6.25
N LYS A 34 3.64 6.04 -6.67
CA LYS A 34 4.69 5.92 -7.70
C LYS A 34 4.25 4.94 -8.77
N VAL A 35 4.59 5.28 -10.02
CA VAL A 35 4.34 4.45 -11.20
C VAL A 35 5.65 3.88 -11.67
N PHE A 36 5.63 2.63 -12.09
CA PHE A 36 6.77 1.89 -12.59
C PHE A 36 6.40 1.15 -13.87
N GLU A 37 7.41 0.87 -14.69
CA GLU A 37 7.31 0.00 -15.85
C GLU A 37 8.40 -1.07 -15.73
N GLU A 38 7.99 -2.32 -15.64
CA GLU A 38 8.89 -3.46 -15.42
C GLU A 38 8.48 -4.60 -16.36
N ASN A 39 9.36 -5.03 -17.26
CA ASN A 39 9.08 -6.12 -18.21
C ASN A 39 7.76 -5.94 -19.01
N GLY A 40 7.45 -4.70 -19.41
CA GLY A 40 6.20 -4.34 -20.10
C GLY A 40 4.98 -4.17 -19.18
N TRP A 41 5.11 -4.44 -17.88
CA TRP A 41 4.06 -4.22 -16.90
C TRP A 41 4.06 -2.77 -16.41
N HIS A 42 2.97 -2.05 -16.66
CA HIS A 42 2.63 -0.79 -15.99
C HIS A 42 2.04 -1.02 -14.60
N ILE A 43 2.71 -0.47 -13.58
CA ILE A 43 2.49 -0.77 -12.17
C ILE A 43 2.29 0.54 -11.38
N SER A 44 1.36 0.55 -10.43
CA SER A 44 1.25 1.62 -9.44
C SER A 44 1.41 1.09 -8.02
N ILE A 45 2.25 1.74 -7.21
CA ILE A 45 2.44 1.41 -5.79
C ILE A 45 2.25 2.68 -4.95
N SER A 46 1.19 2.68 -4.15
CA SER A 46 0.90 3.71 -3.16
C SER A 46 1.33 3.25 -1.77
N GLN A 47 1.82 4.18 -0.94
CA GLN A 47 2.17 3.90 0.45
C GLN A 47 1.47 4.90 1.38
N ILE A 48 0.94 4.40 2.50
CA ILE A 48 0.38 5.22 3.57
C ILE A 48 0.94 4.72 4.91
N GLU A 49 1.36 5.65 5.76
CA GLU A 49 1.82 5.36 7.12
C GLU A 49 0.71 5.73 8.12
N GLU A 50 0.38 4.83 9.02
CA GLU A 50 -0.65 4.98 10.05
C GLU A 50 -0.13 4.49 11.42
N LEU A 51 -0.73 4.94 12.52
CA LEU A 51 -0.43 4.42 13.86
C LEU A 51 -1.04 3.05 14.16
N GLY A 52 -1.84 2.53 13.24
CA GLY A 52 -2.54 1.26 13.35
C GLY A 52 -3.37 1.01 12.09
N LEU A 53 -3.83 -0.23 11.92
CA LEU A 53 -4.53 -0.66 10.71
C LEU A 53 -6.06 -0.62 10.82
N ASP A 54 -6.62 -0.15 11.92
CA ASP A 54 -8.07 -0.14 12.14
C ASP A 54 -8.82 0.65 11.07
N GLU A 55 -8.26 1.78 10.62
CA GLU A 55 -8.89 2.60 9.58
C GLU A 55 -8.79 1.94 8.20
N PHE A 56 -7.69 1.24 7.93
CA PHE A 56 -7.57 0.42 6.73
C PHE A 56 -8.68 -0.64 6.68
N TRP A 57 -8.88 -1.40 7.76
CA TRP A 57 -9.89 -2.46 7.79
C TRP A 57 -11.32 -1.94 7.64
N LYS A 58 -11.61 -0.75 8.19
CA LYS A 58 -12.94 -0.10 8.01
C LYS A 58 -13.19 0.34 6.57
N ARG A 59 -12.14 0.72 5.84
CA ARG A 59 -12.22 1.31 4.50
C ARG A 59 -11.72 0.41 3.38
N GLU A 60 -11.36 -0.83 3.69
CA GLU A 60 -10.74 -1.79 2.76
C GLU A 60 -11.52 -1.91 1.44
N ALA A 61 -12.85 -2.06 1.51
CA ALA A 61 -13.69 -2.18 0.32
C ALA A 61 -13.69 -0.91 -0.55
N ASP A 62 -13.73 0.27 0.08
CA ASP A 62 -13.67 1.56 -0.62
C ASP A 62 -12.30 1.77 -1.27
N LEU A 63 -11.22 1.39 -0.57
CA LEU A 63 -9.85 1.43 -1.08
C LEU A 63 -9.67 0.47 -2.26
N GLN A 64 -10.27 -0.72 -2.18
CA GLN A 64 -10.24 -1.69 -3.26
C GLN A 64 -10.98 -1.17 -4.51
N GLY A 65 -12.16 -0.56 -4.33
CA GLY A 65 -12.88 0.11 -5.42
C GLY A 65 -12.09 1.27 -6.04
N ALA A 66 -11.36 2.04 -5.23
CA ALA A 66 -10.51 3.12 -5.71
C ALA A 66 -9.27 2.60 -6.46
N LEU A 67 -8.65 1.50 -6.02
CA LEU A 67 -7.58 0.84 -6.77
C LEU A 67 -8.08 0.37 -8.14
N GLN A 68 -9.25 -0.28 -8.21
CA GLN A 68 -9.87 -0.70 -9.48
C GLN A 68 -10.12 0.49 -10.42
N SER A 69 -10.60 1.61 -9.87
CA SER A 69 -10.81 2.85 -10.62
C SER A 69 -9.48 3.42 -11.14
N LEU A 70 -8.42 3.35 -10.33
CA LEU A 70 -7.07 3.80 -10.69
C LEU A 70 -6.50 2.99 -11.87
N LEU A 71 -6.75 1.67 -11.92
CA LEU A 71 -6.32 0.82 -13.04
C LEU A 71 -6.88 1.34 -14.37
N THR A 72 -8.20 1.52 -14.42
CA THR A 72 -8.93 1.97 -15.60
C THR A 72 -8.50 3.38 -16.01
N LYS A 73 -8.36 4.29 -15.03
CA LYS A 73 -8.02 5.70 -15.28
C LYS A 73 -6.61 5.87 -15.86
N HIS A 74 -5.67 5.00 -15.50
CA HIS A 74 -4.26 5.14 -15.85
C HIS A 74 -3.71 4.04 -16.75
N ASN A 75 -4.57 3.16 -17.28
CA ASN A 75 -4.17 2.01 -18.10
C ASN A 75 -3.05 1.20 -17.44
N LEU A 76 -3.25 0.87 -16.17
CA LEU A 76 -2.32 0.05 -15.38
C LEU A 76 -2.73 -1.42 -15.48
N HIS A 77 -1.75 -2.32 -15.48
CA HIS A 77 -2.03 -3.75 -15.41
C HIS A 77 -2.32 -4.19 -13.96
N PHE A 78 -1.66 -3.56 -12.98
CA PHE A 78 -2.02 -3.70 -11.58
C PHE A 78 -1.63 -2.48 -10.74
N ALA A 79 -2.28 -2.37 -9.58
CA ALA A 79 -2.04 -1.33 -8.60
C ALA A 79 -2.10 -1.93 -7.20
N CYS A 80 -1.28 -1.40 -6.30
CA CYS A 80 -1.31 -1.81 -4.90
C CYS A 80 -1.17 -0.62 -3.95
N LEU A 81 -1.74 -0.80 -2.77
CA LEU A 81 -1.61 0.09 -1.63
C LEU A 81 -0.94 -0.67 -0.49
N MET A 82 0.20 -0.17 -0.03
CA MET A 82 0.83 -0.61 1.21
C MET A 82 0.45 0.33 2.34
N VAL A 83 -0.22 -0.18 3.38
CA VAL A 83 -0.49 0.58 4.61
C VAL A 83 0.41 0.06 5.71
N THR A 84 1.27 0.92 6.24
CA THR A 84 2.27 0.60 7.25
C THR A 84 1.82 1.09 8.62
N ASP A 85 1.67 0.17 9.58
CA ASP A 85 1.65 0.47 11.01
C ASP A 85 3.08 0.77 11.47
N ILE A 86 3.37 2.05 11.64
CA ILE A 86 4.70 2.52 12.05
C ILE A 86 5.03 2.17 13.50
N THR A 87 4.02 1.87 14.33
CA THR A 87 4.22 1.49 15.73
C THR A 87 4.64 0.04 15.89
N ARG A 88 4.24 -0.82 14.94
CA ARG A 88 4.53 -2.26 14.95
C ARG A 88 5.54 -2.69 13.87
N HIS A 89 5.99 -1.77 13.02
CA HIS A 89 6.81 -2.09 11.84
C HIS A 89 6.21 -3.20 10.98
N HIS A 90 4.90 -3.11 10.76
CA HIS A 90 4.09 -4.10 10.07
C HIS A 90 3.30 -3.42 8.97
N SER A 91 3.18 -4.04 7.79
CA SER A 91 2.31 -3.52 6.73
C SER A 91 1.30 -4.54 6.27
N VAL A 92 0.22 -4.04 5.69
CA VAL A 92 -0.70 -4.80 4.84
C VAL A 92 -0.61 -4.31 3.41
N LEU A 93 -0.74 -5.22 2.47
CA LEU A 93 -0.78 -4.94 1.04
C LEU A 93 -2.17 -5.21 0.50
N LEU A 94 -2.82 -4.20 -0.05
CA LEU A 94 -4.04 -4.35 -0.83
C LEU A 94 -3.68 -4.28 -2.31
N VAL A 95 -4.17 -5.23 -3.12
CA VAL A 95 -3.81 -5.35 -4.54
C VAL A 95 -5.04 -5.45 -5.43
N ALA A 96 -4.99 -4.82 -6.60
CA ALA A 96 -5.99 -4.95 -7.65
C ALA A 96 -5.32 -5.05 -9.03
N GLY A 97 -5.96 -5.78 -9.95
CA GLY A 97 -5.57 -5.86 -11.36
C GLY A 97 -5.37 -7.29 -11.84
N ASP A 98 -4.35 -7.49 -12.67
CA ASP A 98 -4.09 -8.76 -13.34
C ASP A 98 -3.93 -9.93 -12.37
N GLN A 99 -4.74 -10.98 -12.58
CA GLN A 99 -4.79 -12.15 -11.72
C GLN A 99 -3.45 -12.89 -11.67
N ARG A 100 -2.65 -12.87 -12.75
CA ARG A 100 -1.32 -13.50 -12.78
C ARG A 100 -0.39 -12.89 -11.74
N VAL A 101 -0.50 -11.59 -11.49
CA VAL A 101 0.28 -10.90 -10.46
C VAL A 101 -0.26 -11.26 -9.08
N ILE A 102 -1.58 -11.23 -8.89
CA ILE A 102 -2.23 -11.55 -7.61
C ILE A 102 -1.89 -12.97 -7.17
N ASP A 103 -1.96 -13.95 -8.07
CA ASP A 103 -1.68 -15.36 -7.80
C ASP A 103 -0.18 -15.63 -7.54
N ALA A 104 0.70 -14.73 -8.01
CA ALA A 104 2.14 -14.85 -7.84
C ALA A 104 2.66 -14.22 -6.53
N ILE A 105 1.79 -13.57 -5.75
CA ILE A 105 2.15 -13.04 -4.44
C ILE A 105 2.25 -14.19 -3.43
N ASP A 106 3.44 -14.35 -2.84
CA ASP A 106 3.78 -15.40 -1.87
C ASP A 106 3.70 -14.94 -0.40
N TYR A 107 3.24 -13.71 -0.14
CA TYR A 107 2.94 -13.26 1.23
C TYR A 107 1.69 -13.96 1.79
N PRO A 108 1.61 -14.17 3.12
CA PRO A 108 0.40 -14.70 3.75
C PRO A 108 -0.82 -13.85 3.43
N GLN A 109 -1.88 -14.48 2.94
CA GLN A 109 -3.13 -13.79 2.64
C GLN A 109 -3.95 -13.61 3.91
N ALA A 110 -4.23 -12.36 4.28
CA ALA A 110 -5.08 -12.02 5.42
C ALA A 110 -6.57 -12.08 5.05
N LYS A 111 -6.88 -11.65 3.82
CA LYS A 111 -8.22 -11.66 3.21
C LYS A 111 -8.07 -11.65 1.69
N GLU A 112 -9.18 -11.84 0.97
CA GLU A 112 -9.21 -11.63 -0.48
C GLU A 112 -8.53 -10.30 -0.86
N HIS A 113 -7.53 -10.37 -1.74
CA HIS A 113 -6.69 -9.25 -2.19
C HIS A 113 -5.84 -8.53 -1.12
N VAL A 114 -5.85 -8.98 0.14
CA VAL A 114 -5.09 -8.40 1.25
C VAL A 114 -4.03 -9.37 1.77
N TYR A 115 -2.79 -8.91 1.84
CA TYR A 115 -1.65 -9.72 2.28
C TYR A 115 -0.92 -9.09 3.47
N ASP A 116 -0.54 -9.91 4.43
CA ASP A 116 0.26 -9.51 5.58
C ASP A 116 1.75 -9.44 5.20
N MET A 117 2.38 -8.30 5.49
CA MET A 117 3.78 -8.04 5.17
C MET A 117 4.56 -7.69 6.44
N ALA A 118 4.76 -8.68 7.30
CA ALA A 118 5.52 -8.53 8.54
C ALA A 118 6.96 -8.05 8.27
N GLY A 119 7.38 -6.96 8.94
CA GLY A 119 8.72 -6.40 8.79
C GLY A 119 8.95 -5.61 7.49
N VAL A 120 7.94 -5.50 6.64
CA VAL A 120 7.99 -4.65 5.44
C VAL A 120 7.44 -3.28 5.78
N VAL A 121 8.26 -2.24 5.62
CA VAL A 121 7.91 -0.84 5.93
C VAL A 121 8.33 0.13 4.82
N SER A 122 9.13 -0.32 3.86
CA SER A 122 9.67 0.54 2.80
C SER A 122 9.24 0.09 1.42
N ARG A 123 8.44 0.92 0.72
CA ARG A 123 8.11 0.69 -0.68
C ARG A 123 9.37 0.52 -1.53
N LYS A 124 10.32 1.46 -1.41
CA LYS A 124 11.51 1.51 -2.29
C LYS A 124 12.49 0.36 -2.02
N LYS A 125 12.73 0.01 -0.75
CA LYS A 125 13.76 -0.98 -0.40
C LYS A 125 13.24 -2.43 -0.38
N GLN A 126 11.93 -2.63 -0.20
CA GLN A 126 11.36 -3.96 0.06
C GLN A 126 10.24 -4.30 -0.93
N LEU A 127 9.16 -3.53 -0.98
CA LEU A 127 7.98 -3.88 -1.78
C LEU A 127 8.26 -3.80 -3.30
N PHE A 128 8.87 -2.71 -3.78
CA PHE A 128 9.15 -2.55 -5.21
C PHE A 128 10.11 -3.62 -5.74
N PRO A 129 11.27 -3.91 -5.11
CA PRO A 129 12.13 -5.02 -5.54
C PRO A 129 11.42 -6.36 -5.59
N TYR A 130 10.55 -6.64 -4.61
CA TYR A 130 9.73 -7.85 -4.59
C TYR A 130 8.74 -7.89 -5.77
N MET A 131 7.98 -6.82 -5.99
CA MET A 131 7.01 -6.71 -7.10
C MET A 131 7.71 -6.83 -8.47
N SER A 132 8.85 -6.16 -8.65
CA SER A 132 9.67 -6.25 -9.87
C SER A 132 10.12 -7.70 -10.14
N HIS A 133 10.56 -8.41 -9.10
CA HIS A 133 10.90 -9.84 -9.20
C HIS A 133 9.71 -10.73 -9.55
N VAL A 134 8.54 -10.47 -8.98
CA VAL A 134 7.29 -11.18 -9.32
C VAL A 134 6.98 -11.01 -10.81
N VAL A 135 6.89 -9.78 -11.30
CA VAL A 135 6.47 -9.51 -12.69
C VAL A 135 7.51 -9.93 -13.73
N THR A 136 8.79 -9.98 -13.38
CA THR A 136 9.87 -10.46 -14.27
C THR A 136 9.72 -11.94 -14.60
N LYS A 137 9.06 -12.72 -13.73
CA LYS A 137 8.78 -14.15 -13.96
C LYS A 137 7.50 -14.40 -14.74
N LEU A 138 6.68 -13.37 -14.94
CA LEU A 138 5.41 -13.47 -15.66
C LEU A 138 5.63 -13.14 -17.13
N ALA A 139 4.82 -13.75 -18.00
CA ALA A 139 4.73 -13.31 -19.38
C ALA A 139 4.26 -11.85 -19.41
N ALA A 140 4.79 -11.05 -20.34
CA ALA A 140 4.34 -9.69 -20.55
C ALA A 140 2.80 -9.63 -20.74
N PRO A 141 2.16 -8.53 -20.31
CA PRO A 141 0.71 -8.44 -20.28
C PRO A 141 0.05 -8.52 -21.66
#